data_AF-A0A0M3HFH5-F1
#
_entry.id   AF-A0A0M3HFH5-F1
#
_cell.length_a   1.000
_cell.length_b   1.000
_cell.length_c   1.000
_cell.angle_alpha   90.00
_cell.angle_beta   90.00
_cell.angle_gamma   90.00
#
_symmetry.space_group_name_H-M   'P 1'
#
loop_
_entity.id
_entity.type
_entity.pdbx_description
1 polymer ?
#
loop_
_entity_poly.entity_id
_entity_poly.type
_entity_poly.pdbx_seq_one_letter_code
_entity_poly.pdbx_strand_id
1 'polypeptide(L)'
;MAVQDMSPLEPNEMDIRNSILELYLGCSVLSIGLSAGEISGAFVLGALYDHIFDWWWELALVLMLPYYIYLTFRKNAALDEMERRVNLFWLAMCIGSFMGHLLGNRLVSTMPAVAFIQPLIVGLAVDNELSPPSIYSDRIRLMAIASSAGVMMSALLLLICGLSFCSIVTLFLHAAVLFVHFQVVYYCIKNKTYGAGEAQLCYIIATLALHVITGGMLGQSAAVNQGESN
;
A
#
# COMPACT_ATOMS: atom_id res chain seq x y z
N MET A 1 -10.55 -22.79 8.95
CA MET A 1 -10.69 -21.88 10.12
C MET A 1 -9.48 -22.11 11.02
N ALA A 2 -8.35 -21.48 10.69
CA ALA A 2 -7.08 -21.62 11.39
C ALA A 2 -6.25 -20.34 11.16
N VAL A 3 -6.76 -19.19 11.63
CA VAL A 3 -6.13 -17.86 11.42
C VAL A 3 -5.99 -17.13 12.76
N GLN A 4 -5.68 -17.87 13.84
CA GLN A 4 -5.30 -17.30 15.13
C GLN A 4 -4.29 -18.24 15.79
N ASP A 5 -3.06 -18.26 15.27
CA ASP A 5 -1.94 -18.89 15.96
C ASP A 5 -1.30 -17.87 16.91
N MET A 6 -1.52 -18.08 18.21
CA MET A 6 -1.15 -17.18 19.32
C MET A 6 0.27 -17.42 19.86
N SER A 7 1.11 -18.16 19.12
CA SER A 7 2.46 -18.49 19.59
C SER A 7 3.36 -17.24 19.65
N PRO A 8 4.15 -17.06 20.73
CA PRO A 8 5.14 -15.99 20.82
C PRO A 8 6.22 -16.14 19.76
N LEU A 9 6.89 -15.03 19.49
CA LEU A 9 7.98 -14.96 18.54
C LEU A 9 9.26 -15.60 19.18
N GLU A 10 9.67 -16.80 18.74
CA GLU A 10 10.84 -17.53 19.26
C GLU A 10 12.18 -16.97 18.75
N PRO A 11 13.29 -17.02 19.52
CA PRO A 11 14.57 -16.39 19.19
C PRO A 11 15.29 -16.90 17.91
N ASN A 12 14.70 -17.83 17.15
CA ASN A 12 15.11 -18.28 15.82
C ASN A 12 14.54 -17.39 14.67
N GLU A 13 14.11 -16.17 14.99
CA GLU A 13 13.29 -15.32 14.13
C GLU A 13 14.00 -14.13 13.50
N MET A 14 15.32 -14.02 13.63
CA MET A 14 16.05 -12.93 12.99
C MET A 14 15.83 -12.89 11.47
N ASP A 15 15.80 -14.06 10.82
CA ASP A 15 15.54 -14.17 9.38
C ASP A 15 14.09 -13.82 9.01
N ILE A 16 13.12 -14.25 9.83
CA ILE A 16 11.70 -13.90 9.65
C ILE A 16 11.51 -12.39 9.78
N ARG A 17 12.18 -11.79 10.76
CA ARG A 17 12.10 -10.35 11.02
C ARG A 17 12.77 -9.54 9.94
N ASN A 18 13.95 -9.94 9.49
CA ASN A 18 14.61 -9.29 8.35
C ASN A 18 13.72 -9.37 7.10
N SER A 19 13.08 -10.52 6.86
CA SER A 19 12.14 -10.69 5.75
C SER A 19 10.93 -9.76 5.86
N ILE A 20 10.36 -9.61 7.06
CA ILE A 20 9.22 -8.72 7.33
C ILE A 20 9.61 -7.25 7.22
N LEU A 21 10.76 -6.88 7.80
CA LEU A 21 11.32 -5.53 7.74
C LEU A 21 11.54 -5.12 6.29
N GLU A 22 12.23 -5.96 5.52
CA GLU A 22 12.51 -5.71 4.11
C GLU A 22 11.22 -5.63 3.28
N LEU A 23 10.25 -6.48 3.59
CA LEU A 23 8.93 -6.46 2.94
C LEU A 23 8.24 -5.11 3.14
N TYR A 24 8.10 -4.66 4.38
CA TYR A 24 7.32 -3.46 4.71
C TYR A 24 8.04 -2.15 4.37
N LEU A 25 9.37 -2.12 4.45
CA LEU A 25 10.15 -1.01 3.88
C LEU A 25 9.95 -0.95 2.36
N GLY A 26 9.96 -2.09 1.67
CA GLY A 26 9.62 -2.17 0.26
C GLY A 26 8.20 -1.69 -0.04
N CYS A 27 7.20 -2.15 0.72
CA CYS A 27 5.81 -1.67 0.60
C CYS A 27 5.69 -0.16 0.82
N SER A 28 6.45 0.42 1.75
CA SER A 28 6.53 1.87 1.95
C SER A 28 7.05 2.58 0.70
N VAL A 29 8.18 2.14 0.14
CA VAL A 29 8.75 2.73 -1.09
C VAL A 29 7.77 2.59 -2.27
N LEU A 30 7.13 1.44 -2.42
CA LEU A 30 6.13 1.22 -3.45
C LEU A 30 4.88 2.10 -3.25
N SER A 31 4.49 2.37 -2.00
CA SER A 31 3.38 3.29 -1.69
C SER A 31 3.72 4.74 -2.07
N ILE A 32 4.99 5.15 -1.92
CA ILE A 32 5.47 6.44 -2.43
C ILE A 32 5.37 6.47 -3.96
N GLY A 33 5.83 5.41 -4.64
CA GLY A 33 5.71 5.27 -6.09
C GLY A 33 4.25 5.33 -6.56
N LEU A 34 3.36 4.60 -5.89
CA LEU A 34 1.93 4.62 -6.17
C LEU A 34 1.35 6.03 -6.04
N SER A 35 1.62 6.70 -4.92
CA SER A 35 1.12 8.05 -4.63
C SER A 35 1.66 9.09 -5.61
N ALA A 36 2.95 9.00 -5.95
CA ALA A 36 3.58 9.86 -6.95
C ALA A 36 2.93 9.66 -8.33
N GLY A 37 2.68 8.39 -8.69
CA GLY A 37 1.88 8.01 -9.84
C GLY A 37 0.51 8.70 -9.83
N GLU A 38 -0.29 8.47 -8.79
CA GLU A 38 -1.64 9.04 -8.66
C GLU A 38 -1.68 10.56 -8.78
N ILE A 39 -0.76 11.26 -8.12
CA ILE A 39 -0.65 12.73 -8.22
C ILE A 39 -0.23 13.15 -9.64
N SER A 40 0.75 12.45 -10.23
CA SER A 40 1.22 12.76 -11.59
C SER A 40 0.14 12.54 -12.64
N GLY A 41 -0.64 11.47 -12.53
CA GLY A 41 -1.77 11.17 -13.41
C GLY A 41 -2.89 12.20 -13.30
N ALA A 42 -3.22 12.61 -12.08
CA ALA A 42 -4.28 13.57 -11.83
C ALA A 42 -3.98 14.98 -12.33
N PHE A 43 -2.73 15.45 -12.24
CA PHE A 43 -2.39 16.86 -12.48
C PHE A 43 -1.40 17.13 -13.60
N VAL A 44 -0.51 16.19 -13.94
CA VAL A 44 0.61 16.43 -14.87
C VAL A 44 0.37 15.71 -16.19
N LEU A 45 0.06 14.43 -16.14
CA LEU A 45 -0.01 13.54 -17.29
C LEU A 45 -1.41 13.43 -17.90
N GLY A 46 -2.45 14.00 -17.26
CA GLY A 46 -3.83 13.88 -17.74
C GLY A 46 -4.02 14.36 -19.18
N ALA A 47 -3.51 15.55 -19.52
CA ALA A 47 -3.60 16.08 -20.89
C ALA A 47 -2.87 15.21 -21.93
N LEU A 48 -1.82 14.48 -21.51
CA LEU A 48 -1.13 13.54 -22.39
C LEU A 48 -1.94 12.26 -22.57
N TYR A 49 -2.55 11.75 -21.49
CA TYR A 49 -3.38 10.56 -21.53
C TYR A 49 -4.67 10.77 -22.32
N ASP A 50 -5.35 11.90 -22.16
CA ASP A 50 -6.50 12.28 -22.99
C ASP A 50 -6.22 12.28 -24.50
N HIS A 51 -4.96 12.49 -24.90
CA HIS A 51 -4.57 12.49 -26.31
C HIS A 51 -4.22 11.09 -26.85
N ILE A 52 -3.77 10.18 -25.98
CA ILE A 52 -3.20 8.88 -26.38
C ILE A 52 -4.17 7.74 -26.09
N PHE A 53 -4.89 7.80 -24.97
CA PHE A 53 -5.68 6.70 -24.43
C PHE A 53 -7.15 7.07 -24.30
N ASP A 54 -8.02 6.16 -24.74
CA ASP A 54 -9.40 6.15 -24.28
C ASP A 54 -9.47 5.54 -22.86
N TRP A 55 -10.48 5.93 -22.08
CA TRP A 55 -10.68 5.45 -20.71
C TRP A 55 -10.70 3.91 -20.58
N TRP A 56 -11.19 3.20 -21.61
CA TRP A 56 -11.21 1.73 -21.67
C TRP A 56 -9.80 1.13 -21.73
N TRP A 57 -8.88 1.77 -22.45
CA TRP A 57 -7.50 1.31 -22.57
C TRP A 57 -6.73 1.49 -21.26
N GLU A 58 -6.96 2.60 -20.56
CA GLU A 58 -6.38 2.83 -19.24
C GLU A 58 -6.86 1.77 -18.23
N LEU A 59 -8.17 1.48 -18.22
CA LEU A 59 -8.73 0.45 -17.35
C LEU A 59 -8.14 -0.93 -17.67
N ALA A 60 -7.97 -1.26 -18.96
CA ALA A 60 -7.35 -2.50 -19.39
C ALA A 60 -5.89 -2.60 -18.91
N LEU A 61 -5.12 -1.50 -19.00
CA LEU A 61 -3.73 -1.44 -18.55
C LEU A 61 -3.61 -1.59 -17.03
N VAL A 62 -4.48 -0.94 -16.27
CA VAL A 62 -4.54 -1.08 -14.79
C VAL A 62 -4.74 -2.53 -14.37
N LEU A 63 -5.52 -3.32 -15.13
CA LEU A 63 -5.76 -4.74 -14.83
C LEU A 63 -4.67 -5.67 -15.40
N MET A 64 -4.18 -5.39 -16.60
CA MET A 64 -3.22 -6.24 -17.31
C MET A 64 -1.79 -6.10 -16.78
N LEU A 65 -1.36 -4.90 -16.38
CA LEU A 65 0.02 -4.66 -15.92
C LEU A 65 0.37 -5.46 -14.66
N PRO A 66 -0.46 -5.49 -13.59
CA PRO A 66 -0.19 -6.34 -12.43
C PRO A 66 -0.12 -7.83 -12.79
N TYR A 67 -0.98 -8.28 -13.70
CA TYR A 67 -0.99 -9.68 -14.16
C TYR A 67 0.27 -10.03 -14.95
N TYR A 68 0.72 -9.13 -15.84
CA TYR A 68 1.96 -9.28 -16.60
C TYR A 68 3.18 -9.39 -15.67
N ILE A 69 3.28 -8.52 -14.68
CA ILE A 69 4.39 -8.53 -13.71
C ILE A 69 4.34 -9.80 -12.84
N TYR A 70 3.15 -10.22 -12.41
CA TYR A 70 2.97 -11.48 -11.68
C TYR A 70 3.47 -12.70 -12.48
N LEU A 71 3.09 -12.80 -13.76
CA LEU A 71 3.57 -13.87 -14.62
C LEU A 71 5.08 -13.80 -14.87
N THR A 72 5.64 -12.59 -14.96
CA THR A 72 7.08 -12.38 -15.12
C THR A 72 7.85 -12.94 -13.93
N PHE A 73 7.37 -12.73 -12.70
CA PHE A 73 8.02 -13.30 -11.50
C PHE A 73 7.95 -14.82 -11.46
N ARG A 74 6.83 -15.41 -11.88
CA ARG A 74 6.70 -16.88 -11.92
C ARG A 74 7.53 -17.53 -13.02
N LYS A 75 7.64 -16.88 -14.18
CA LYS A 75 8.35 -17.43 -15.34
C LYS A 75 9.86 -17.28 -15.18
N ASN A 76 10.33 -16.20 -14.58
CA ASN A 76 11.74 -15.90 -14.39
C ASN A 76 12.16 -16.17 -12.94
N ALA A 77 12.33 -17.45 -12.58
CA ALA A 77 12.78 -17.85 -11.25
C ALA A 77 14.18 -17.33 -10.88
N ALA A 78 14.96 -16.86 -11.88
CA ALA A 78 16.29 -16.27 -11.72
C ALA A 78 16.28 -14.73 -11.90
N LEU A 79 15.12 -14.08 -11.86
CA LEU A 79 15.05 -12.63 -11.94
C LEU A 79 15.81 -12.03 -10.75
N ASP A 80 16.69 -11.07 -11.03
CA ASP A 80 17.47 -10.43 -9.99
C ASP A 80 16.56 -9.68 -9.00
N GLU A 81 16.96 -9.67 -7.72
CA GLU A 81 16.19 -9.04 -6.64
C GLU A 81 16.03 -7.53 -6.88
N MET A 82 17.08 -6.89 -7.41
CA MET A 82 17.05 -5.47 -7.77
C MET A 82 16.07 -5.22 -8.91
N GLU A 83 16.14 -6.04 -9.97
CA GLU A 83 15.25 -5.94 -11.12
C GLU A 83 13.77 -6.11 -10.71
N ARG A 84 13.49 -7.05 -9.80
CA ARG A 84 12.15 -7.26 -9.25
C ARG A 84 11.61 -6.00 -8.56
N ARG A 85 12.42 -5.36 -7.72
CA ARG A 85 12.02 -4.15 -6.97
C ARG A 85 11.79 -2.97 -7.91
N VAL A 86 12.66 -2.80 -8.89
CA VAL A 86 12.52 -1.75 -9.91
C VAL A 86 11.26 -1.96 -10.73
N ASN A 87 10.98 -3.20 -11.17
CA ASN A 87 9.76 -3.54 -11.90
C ASN A 87 8.49 -3.29 -11.07
N LEU A 88 8.48 -3.64 -9.78
CA LEU A 88 7.37 -3.33 -8.88
C LEU A 88 7.17 -1.83 -8.68
N PHE A 89 8.25 -1.07 -8.58
CA PHE A 89 8.19 0.37 -8.41
C PHE A 89 7.64 1.06 -9.66
N TRP A 90 8.12 0.68 -10.85
CA TRP A 90 7.56 1.15 -12.11
C TRP A 90 6.10 0.76 -12.27
N LEU A 91 5.75 -0.48 -11.92
CA LEU A 91 4.36 -0.91 -11.90
C LEU A 91 3.51 0.00 -11.02
N ALA A 92 3.91 0.22 -9.77
CA ALA A 92 3.19 1.06 -8.80
C ALA A 92 3.01 2.49 -9.33
N MET A 93 4.06 3.09 -9.90
CA MET A 93 3.97 4.42 -10.52
C MET A 93 3.02 4.43 -11.72
N CYS A 94 3.13 3.46 -12.64
CA CYS A 94 2.30 3.40 -13.84
C CYS A 94 0.82 3.19 -13.52
N ILE A 95 0.49 2.20 -12.68
CA ILE A 95 -0.90 1.93 -12.28
C ILE A 95 -1.48 3.09 -11.46
N GLY A 96 -0.66 3.72 -10.61
CA GLY A 96 -1.02 4.92 -9.89
C GLY A 96 -1.35 6.05 -10.84
N SER A 97 -0.51 6.28 -11.86
CA SER A 97 -0.73 7.33 -12.86
C SER A 97 -2.01 7.15 -13.66
N PHE A 98 -2.28 5.94 -14.16
CA PHE A 98 -3.56 5.67 -14.83
C PHE A 98 -4.75 5.87 -13.88
N MET A 99 -4.65 5.41 -12.63
CA MET A 99 -5.74 5.60 -11.67
C MET A 99 -5.97 7.06 -11.30
N GLY A 100 -4.89 7.81 -11.13
CA GLY A 100 -4.89 9.24 -10.87
C GLY A 100 -5.56 10.02 -11.99
N HIS A 101 -5.37 9.62 -13.24
CA HIS A 101 -6.08 10.21 -14.37
C HIS A 101 -7.57 9.87 -14.36
N LEU A 102 -7.92 8.57 -14.26
CA LEU A 102 -9.31 8.11 -14.30
C LEU A 102 -10.19 8.68 -13.18
N LEU A 103 -9.64 8.87 -11.98
CA LEU A 103 -10.39 9.34 -10.80
C LEU A 103 -10.10 10.80 -10.44
N GLY A 104 -9.00 11.38 -10.93
CA GLY A 104 -8.63 12.78 -10.74
C GLY A 104 -8.66 13.24 -9.29
N ASN A 105 -9.28 14.40 -9.07
CA ASN A 105 -9.40 15.02 -7.74
C ASN A 105 -10.09 14.13 -6.70
N ARG A 106 -10.91 13.15 -7.10
CA ARG A 106 -11.56 12.21 -6.17
C ARG A 106 -10.52 11.33 -5.47
N LEU A 107 -9.50 10.89 -6.20
CA LEU A 107 -8.43 10.07 -5.64
C LEU A 107 -7.49 10.92 -4.78
N VAL A 108 -7.19 12.14 -5.21
CA VAL A 108 -6.35 13.05 -4.42
C VAL A 108 -7.00 13.38 -3.06
N SER A 109 -8.34 13.40 -3.00
CA SER A 109 -9.08 13.60 -1.73
C SER A 109 -8.89 12.47 -0.70
N THR A 110 -8.50 11.26 -1.12
CA THR A 110 -8.15 10.16 -0.19
C THR A 110 -6.77 10.33 0.43
N MET A 111 -6.00 11.34 -0.03
CA MET A 111 -4.64 11.68 0.44
C MET A 111 -3.68 10.49 0.41
N PRO A 112 -3.39 9.92 -0.78
CA PRO A 112 -2.51 8.77 -0.90
C PRO A 112 -1.07 9.06 -0.44
N ALA A 113 -0.63 10.33 -0.48
CA ALA A 113 0.71 10.75 -0.10
C ALA A 113 1.14 10.36 1.32
N VAL A 114 0.20 10.06 2.23
CA VAL A 114 0.50 9.59 3.60
C VAL A 114 0.43 8.06 3.77
N ALA A 115 0.05 7.33 2.72
CA ALA A 115 -0.15 5.87 2.75
C ALA A 115 1.15 5.11 3.07
N PHE A 116 2.32 5.65 2.70
CA PHE A 116 3.60 5.00 2.98
C PHE A 116 3.95 4.91 4.49
N ILE A 117 3.36 5.76 5.32
CA ILE A 117 3.73 5.89 6.74
C ILE A 117 3.38 4.63 7.54
N GLN A 118 2.21 4.03 7.27
CA GLN A 118 1.76 2.84 7.99
C GLN A 118 2.70 1.63 7.77
N PRO A 119 3.03 1.21 6.53
CA PRO A 119 3.98 0.12 6.32
C PRO A 119 5.39 0.50 6.81
N LEU A 120 5.80 1.78 6.71
CA LEU A 120 7.08 2.23 7.27
C LEU A 120 7.17 1.97 8.77
N ILE A 121 6.16 2.38 9.54
CA ILE A 121 6.15 2.20 11.00
C ILE A 121 6.10 0.72 11.38
N VAL A 122 5.38 -0.12 10.63
CA VAL A 122 5.41 -1.58 10.84
C VAL A 122 6.80 -2.14 10.59
N GLY A 123 7.47 -1.74 9.51
CA GLY A 123 8.84 -2.17 9.20
C GLY A 123 9.83 -1.79 10.32
N LEU A 124 9.75 -0.55 10.82
CA LEU A 124 10.61 -0.05 11.90
C LEU A 124 10.27 -0.68 13.27
N ALA A 125 9.00 -0.99 13.54
CA ALA A 125 8.59 -1.63 14.78
C ALA A 125 9.06 -3.09 14.90
N VAL A 126 9.44 -3.72 13.78
CA VAL A 126 10.01 -5.07 13.73
C VAL A 126 11.53 -5.04 13.91
N ASP A 127 12.16 -3.87 13.82
CA ASP A 127 13.60 -3.70 14.01
C ASP A 127 13.99 -3.80 15.49
N ASN A 128 15.02 -4.59 15.77
CA ASN A 128 15.57 -4.85 17.11
C ASN A 128 16.30 -3.65 17.69
N GLU A 129 16.88 -2.83 16.83
CA GLU A 129 17.65 -1.67 17.26
C GLU A 129 16.74 -0.51 17.66
N LEU A 130 15.54 -0.47 17.10
CA LEU A 130 14.58 0.62 17.27
C LEU A 130 13.43 0.28 18.22
N SER A 131 13.10 -1.00 18.42
CA SER A 131 11.97 -1.43 19.23
C SER A 131 12.38 -2.32 20.43
N PRO A 132 11.89 -2.03 21.64
CA PRO A 132 12.18 -2.87 22.80
C PRO A 132 11.51 -4.25 22.70
N PRO A 133 12.11 -5.30 23.31
CA PRO A 133 11.59 -6.67 23.30
C PRO A 133 10.14 -6.82 23.75
N SER A 134 9.68 -5.95 24.63
CA SER A 134 8.30 -5.95 25.11
C SER A 134 7.26 -5.70 24.01
N ILE A 135 7.62 -5.01 22.92
CA ILE A 135 6.68 -4.68 21.83
C ILE A 135 6.54 -5.86 20.86
N TYR A 136 7.64 -6.54 20.53
CA TYR A 136 7.61 -7.63 19.54
C TYR A 136 7.37 -9.03 20.13
N SER A 137 7.39 -9.19 21.46
CA SER A 137 7.14 -10.48 22.12
C SER A 137 5.77 -11.08 21.78
N ASP A 138 4.79 -10.23 21.47
CA ASP A 138 3.42 -10.62 21.11
C ASP A 138 3.02 -9.95 19.78
N ARG A 139 2.61 -10.76 18.81
CA ARG A 139 2.22 -10.33 17.45
C ARG A 139 1.06 -9.35 17.47
N ILE A 140 0.06 -9.58 18.32
CA ILE A 140 -1.12 -8.70 18.40
C ILE A 140 -0.70 -7.36 18.97
N ARG A 141 0.20 -7.38 19.97
CA ARG A 141 0.72 -6.18 20.59
C ARG A 141 1.60 -5.36 19.63
N LEU A 142 2.47 -6.02 18.88
CA LEU A 142 3.27 -5.40 17.83
C LEU A 142 2.37 -4.72 16.80
N MET A 143 1.37 -5.44 16.28
CA MET A 143 0.47 -4.92 15.25
C MET A 143 -0.44 -3.82 15.78
N ALA A 144 -0.96 -3.93 17.00
CA ALA A 144 -1.77 -2.90 17.62
C ALA A 144 -0.98 -1.61 17.82
N ILE A 145 0.24 -1.70 18.35
CA ILE A 145 1.11 -0.54 18.57
C ILE A 145 1.52 0.06 17.23
N ALA A 146 2.03 -0.74 16.29
CA ALA A 146 2.51 -0.23 15.01
C ALA A 146 1.39 0.38 14.15
N SER A 147 0.22 -0.25 14.09
CA SER A 147 -0.93 0.32 13.36
C SER A 147 -1.47 1.59 14.02
N SER A 148 -1.56 1.62 15.36
CA SER A 148 -1.99 2.83 16.09
C SER A 148 -1.02 4.00 15.91
N ALA A 149 0.29 3.73 15.97
CA ALA A 149 1.34 4.72 15.73
C ALA A 149 1.32 5.18 14.26
N GLY A 150 1.11 4.25 13.33
CA GLY A 150 0.88 4.51 11.91
C GLY A 150 -0.27 5.48 11.67
N VAL A 151 -1.46 5.15 12.15
CA VAL A 151 -2.65 5.99 12.04
C VAL A 151 -2.44 7.34 12.70
N MET A 152 -1.85 7.38 13.90
CA MET A 152 -1.59 8.63 14.62
C MET A 152 -0.63 9.54 13.84
N MET A 153 0.49 9.01 13.34
CA MET A 153 1.47 9.79 12.56
C MET A 153 0.89 10.26 11.24
N SER A 154 0.16 9.41 10.52
CA SER A 154 -0.54 9.82 9.30
C SER A 154 -1.61 10.89 9.59
N ALA A 155 -2.37 10.75 10.67
CA ALA A 155 -3.39 11.73 11.05
C ALA A 155 -2.75 13.08 11.42
N LEU A 156 -1.64 13.08 12.15
CA LEU A 156 -0.89 14.31 12.48
C LEU A 156 -0.42 15.04 11.23
N LEU A 157 0.09 14.33 10.22
CA LEU A 157 0.49 14.94 8.96
C LEU A 157 -0.72 15.43 8.15
N LEU A 158 -1.83 14.70 8.15
CA LEU A 158 -3.06 15.15 7.51
C LEU A 158 -3.68 16.39 8.19
N LEU A 159 -3.49 16.59 9.50
CA LEU A 159 -3.92 17.83 10.15
C LEU A 159 -3.22 19.06 9.56
N ILE A 160 -1.97 18.92 9.08
CA ILE A 160 -1.22 19.99 8.43
C ILE A 160 -1.65 20.15 6.96
N CYS A 161 -1.87 19.04 6.25
CA CYS A 161 -2.17 19.03 4.82
C CYS A 161 -3.68 19.20 4.48
N GLY A 162 -4.57 19.11 5.47
CA GLY A 162 -6.01 19.15 5.30
C GLY A 162 -6.66 17.79 5.55
N LEU A 163 -7.27 17.64 6.73
CA LEU A 163 -7.96 16.40 7.12
C LEU A 163 -9.37 16.39 6.55
N SER A 164 -9.68 15.40 5.71
CA SER A 164 -11.05 15.15 5.24
C SER A 164 -11.62 13.89 5.86
N PHE A 165 -12.95 13.79 5.93
CA PHE A 165 -13.62 12.54 6.35
C PHE A 165 -13.19 11.34 5.49
N CYS A 166 -13.02 11.55 4.19
CA CYS A 166 -12.56 10.52 3.26
C CYS A 166 -11.14 10.04 3.61
N SER A 167 -10.24 10.97 3.97
CA SER A 167 -8.88 10.64 4.38
C SER A 167 -8.86 9.87 5.70
N ILE A 168 -9.71 10.24 6.68
CA ILE A 168 -9.84 9.50 7.95
C ILE A 168 -10.29 8.06 7.72
N VAL A 169 -11.36 7.86 6.93
CA VAL A 169 -11.88 6.53 6.62
C VAL A 169 -10.82 5.70 5.89
N THR A 170 -10.10 6.32 4.94
CA THR A 170 -9.01 5.67 4.21
C THR A 170 -7.89 5.22 5.15
N LEU A 171 -7.49 6.02 6.15
CA LEU A 171 -6.46 5.64 7.12
C LEU A 171 -6.83 4.40 7.94
N PHE A 172 -8.07 4.33 8.44
CA PHE A 172 -8.52 3.18 9.23
C PHE A 172 -8.64 1.92 8.39
N LEU A 173 -9.18 2.03 7.18
CA LEU A 173 -9.25 0.90 6.26
C LEU A 173 -7.85 0.44 5.82
N HIS A 174 -6.92 1.36 5.61
CA HIS A 174 -5.53 1.02 5.27
C HIS A 174 -4.85 0.26 6.41
N ALA A 175 -5.08 0.68 7.65
CA ALA A 175 -4.60 -0.03 8.83
C ALA A 175 -5.20 -1.45 8.94
N ALA A 176 -6.48 -1.61 8.60
CA ALA A 176 -7.13 -2.93 8.57
C ALA A 176 -6.55 -3.83 7.47
N VAL A 177 -6.33 -3.30 6.27
CA VAL A 177 -5.66 -4.02 5.15
C VAL A 177 -4.26 -4.44 5.55
N LEU A 178 -3.49 -3.53 6.16
CA LEU A 178 -2.14 -3.80 6.65
C LEU A 178 -2.14 -4.92 7.72
N PHE A 179 -3.12 -4.90 8.62
CA PHE A 179 -3.28 -5.95 9.63
C PHE A 179 -3.53 -7.32 8.99
N VAL A 180 -4.50 -7.42 8.07
CA VAL A 180 -4.80 -8.67 7.37
C VAL A 180 -3.60 -9.14 6.54
N HIS A 181 -2.96 -8.24 5.82
CA HIS A 181 -1.78 -8.53 5.00
C HIS A 181 -0.64 -9.11 5.86
N PHE A 182 -0.37 -8.51 7.03
CA PHE A 182 0.63 -9.03 7.97
C PHE A 182 0.34 -10.45 8.43
N GLN A 183 -0.90 -10.75 8.81
CA GLN A 183 -1.28 -12.10 9.24
C GLN A 183 -1.08 -13.14 8.13
N VAL A 184 -1.45 -12.79 6.89
CA VAL A 184 -1.27 -13.67 5.73
C VAL A 184 0.21 -13.87 5.41
N VAL A 185 1.00 -12.79 5.38
CA VAL A 185 2.45 -12.87 5.13
C VAL A 185 3.14 -13.73 6.17
N TYR A 186 2.86 -13.50 7.45
CA TYR A 186 3.46 -14.25 8.54
C TYR A 186 3.14 -15.74 8.42
N TYR A 187 1.89 -16.08 8.10
CA TYR A 187 1.47 -17.46 7.83
C TYR A 187 2.24 -18.07 6.63
N CYS A 188 2.42 -17.33 5.54
CA CYS A 188 3.17 -17.78 4.37
C CYS A 188 4.66 -18.01 4.67
N ILE A 189 5.28 -17.16 5.50
CA ILE A 189 6.68 -17.34 5.95
C ILE A 189 6.79 -18.64 6.76
N LYS A 190 5.88 -18.85 7.73
CA LYS A 190 5.88 -20.05 8.57
C LYS A 190 5.71 -21.33 7.75
N ASN A 191 4.92 -21.30 6.69
CA ASN A 191 4.68 -22.45 5.81
C ASN A 191 5.67 -22.58 4.64
N LYS A 192 6.73 -21.76 4.61
CA LYS A 192 7.75 -21.76 3.54
C LYS A 192 7.19 -21.53 2.13
N THR A 193 6.04 -20.87 2.03
CA THR A 193 5.41 -20.47 0.75
C THR A 193 5.60 -18.98 0.49
N TYR A 194 6.61 -18.36 1.08
CA TYR A 194 6.83 -16.93 1.05
C TYR A 194 7.51 -16.48 -0.25
N GLY A 195 6.84 -15.56 -0.97
CA GLY A 195 7.42 -14.79 -2.07
C GLY A 195 7.33 -13.30 -1.76
N ALA A 196 8.47 -12.67 -1.45
CA ALA A 196 8.51 -11.25 -1.08
C ALA A 196 7.92 -10.33 -2.17
N GLY A 197 8.28 -10.54 -3.43
CA GLY A 197 7.74 -9.76 -4.55
C GLY A 197 6.23 -9.96 -4.76
N GLU A 198 5.72 -11.17 -4.54
CA GLU A 198 4.28 -11.45 -4.62
C GLU A 198 3.51 -10.78 -3.47
N ALA A 199 4.09 -10.79 -2.26
CA ALA A 199 3.52 -10.12 -1.09
C ALA A 199 3.48 -8.59 -1.26
N GLN A 200 4.54 -7.99 -1.83
CA GLN A 200 4.59 -6.56 -2.17
C GLN A 200 3.57 -6.20 -3.25
N LEU A 201 3.47 -7.01 -4.30
CA LEU A 201 2.49 -6.83 -5.36
C LEU A 201 1.06 -6.86 -4.80
N CYS A 202 0.75 -7.86 -3.96
CA CYS A 202 -0.55 -7.99 -3.32
C CYS A 202 -0.89 -6.78 -2.45
N TYR A 203 0.09 -6.28 -1.68
CA TYR A 203 -0.09 -5.09 -0.86
C TYR A 203 -0.46 -3.85 -1.70
N ILE A 204 0.24 -3.63 -2.81
CA ILE A 204 0.00 -2.48 -3.69
C ILE A 204 -1.34 -2.58 -4.39
N ILE A 205 -1.73 -3.76 -4.88
CA ILE A 205 -3.06 -3.97 -5.47
C ILE A 205 -4.16 -3.71 -4.43
N ALA A 206 -3.99 -4.20 -3.19
CA ALA A 206 -4.95 -3.97 -2.12
C ALA A 206 -5.06 -2.49 -1.74
N THR A 207 -3.93 -1.77 -1.71
CA THR A 207 -3.88 -0.33 -1.41
C THR A 207 -4.53 0.49 -2.54
N LEU A 208 -4.24 0.15 -3.80
CA LEU A 208 -4.90 0.76 -4.95
C LEU A 208 -6.42 0.52 -4.93
N ALA A 209 -6.86 -0.72 -4.69
CA ALA A 209 -8.27 -1.04 -4.58
C ALA A 209 -8.95 -0.26 -3.45
N LEU A 210 -8.27 -0.09 -2.31
CA LEU A 210 -8.75 0.75 -1.22
C LEU A 210 -8.94 2.19 -1.66
N HIS A 211 -7.94 2.81 -2.32
CA HIS A 211 -8.06 4.18 -2.82
C HIS A 211 -9.19 4.35 -3.84
N VAL A 212 -9.40 3.34 -4.70
CA VAL A 212 -10.52 3.33 -5.66
C VAL A 212 -11.86 3.27 -4.95
N ILE A 213 -11.99 2.41 -3.93
CA ILE A 213 -13.24 2.27 -3.17
C ILE A 213 -13.54 3.56 -2.41
N THR A 214 -12.57 4.09 -1.65
CA THR A 214 -12.80 5.30 -0.85
C THR A 214 -12.94 6.54 -1.73
N GLY A 215 -12.09 6.72 -2.73
CA GLY A 215 -12.16 7.84 -3.67
C GLY A 215 -13.40 7.79 -4.56
N GLY A 216 -13.79 6.59 -5.01
CA GLY A 216 -14.98 6.37 -5.83
C GLY A 216 -16.29 6.55 -5.07
N MET A 217 -16.41 5.96 -3.87
CA MET A 217 -17.66 5.99 -3.09
C MET A 217 -17.82 7.27 -2.27
N LEU A 218 -16.73 7.84 -1.72
CA LEU A 218 -16.80 9.00 -0.83
C LEU A 218 -16.41 10.31 -1.52
N GLY A 219 -15.61 10.25 -2.58
CA GLY A 219 -15.24 11.43 -3.38
C GLY A 219 -16.40 12.01 -4.20
N GLN A 220 -17.42 11.20 -4.53
CA GLN A 220 -18.66 11.70 -5.16
C GLN A 220 -19.44 12.64 -4.24
N SER A 221 -19.50 12.35 -2.93
CA SER A 221 -20.21 13.18 -1.96
C SER A 221 -19.56 14.55 -1.74
N ALA A 222 -18.23 14.66 -1.93
CA ALA A 222 -17.51 15.93 -1.85
C ALA A 222 -17.70 16.81 -3.10
N ALA A 223 -17.76 16.19 -4.29
CA ALA A 223 -17.94 16.90 -5.56
C ALA A 223 -19.35 17.50 -5.72
N VAL A 224 -20.39 16.85 -5.20
CA VAL A 224 -21.76 17.38 -5.22
C VAL A 224 -21.87 18.70 -4.42
N ASN A 225 -21.15 18.81 -3.30
CA ASN A 225 -21.17 20.04 -2.48
C ASN A 225 -20.38 21.22 -3.06
N GLN A 226 -19.49 21.00 -4.04
CA GLN A 226 -18.77 22.09 -4.72
C GLN A 226 -19.48 22.56 -6.00
N GLY A 227 -20.42 21.78 -6.53
CA GLY A 227 -21.22 22.17 -7.70
C GLY A 227 -22.38 23.12 -7.39
N GLU A 228 -22.77 23.26 -6.13
CA GLU A 228 -23.88 24.14 -5.70
C GLU A 228 -23.41 25.53 -5.23
N SER A 229 -22.11 25.83 -5.27
CA SER A 229 -21.54 27.12 -4.84
C SER A 229 -21.00 27.98 -5.98
N ASN A 230 -21.50 27.81 -7.21
CA ASN A 230 -21.24 28.70 -8.34
C ASN A 230 -22.55 29.27 -8.89
#